data_AF-A0A956X2H6-F1
#
_entry.id   AF-A0A956X2H6-F1
#
_cell.length_a   1.000
_cell.length_b   1.000
_cell.length_c   1.000
_cell.angle_alpha   90.00
_cell.angle_beta   90.00
_cell.angle_gamma   90.00
#
_symmetry.space_group_name_H-M   'P 1'
#
loop_
_entity.id
_entity.type
_entity.pdbx_description
1 polymer ?
#
loop_
_entity_poly.entity_id
_entity_poly.type
_entity_poly.pdbx_seq_one_letter_code
_entity_poly.pdbx_strand_id
1 'polypeptide(L)'
;MTPLTSDTKQRQALIVAANRGPVTFQTAGDGSRTFTRGTGGLVTALTGLAGRMPITWIACARTEDDLNWGQGNVTVEAGRKPATLGVSFLSPDADAYDGYYNIIANPLLWFLQHSMWDLPLAPVIDRKTWEAWTDGYVAVNQLFADAIAEQVRANAEPTMVMLQDYHLYLTPRMIRSQMRPAERPSLLHFVHIPWPGTEYWRILPPAMRLAILDGLCAVDLLGFQTHADSLNFMRTCQAYLPRASVKFGKGRVWYRNHATHVREFPISIDVKRLRQFAQSPQVADLRTDLETQLAGQKIILRIERTEPSKNIVRGFLAFEEMLETHPEH
;
A
#
# COMPACT_ATOMS: atom_id res chain seq x y z
N MET A 1 27.60 -20.86 29.19
CA MET A 1 26.26 -21.07 28.59
C MET A 1 25.25 -20.77 29.67
N THR A 2 24.77 -19.53 29.69
CA THR A 2 23.77 -19.06 30.66
C THR A 2 22.41 -19.13 29.96
N PRO A 3 21.38 -19.76 30.55
CA PRO A 3 20.10 -19.91 29.89
C PRO A 3 19.42 -18.54 29.73
N LEU A 4 18.93 -18.26 28.53
CA LEU A 4 18.01 -17.16 28.26
C LEU A 4 16.64 -17.51 28.87
N THR A 5 16.45 -17.16 30.13
CA THR A 5 15.13 -17.06 30.76
C THR A 5 14.96 -15.65 31.30
N SER A 6 14.25 -14.80 30.55
CA SER A 6 13.40 -13.77 31.16
C SER A 6 12.31 -13.38 30.15
N ASP A 7 11.12 -13.85 30.48
CA ASP A 7 9.84 -13.47 29.94
C ASP A 7 9.62 -11.96 30.16
N THR A 8 9.84 -11.16 29.11
CA THR A 8 9.40 -9.77 29.02
C THR A 8 9.23 -9.46 27.54
N LYS A 9 8.18 -9.99 26.93
CA LYS A 9 7.73 -9.49 25.63
C LYS A 9 7.34 -8.02 25.83
N GLN A 10 8.27 -7.10 25.56
CA GLN A 10 7.96 -5.67 25.44
C GLN A 10 6.72 -5.55 24.56
N ARG A 11 5.65 -4.95 25.10
CA ARG A 11 4.39 -4.79 24.39
C ARG A 11 4.59 -3.75 23.31
N GLN A 12 5.04 -4.15 22.14
CA GLN A 12 5.15 -3.22 21.01
C GLN A 12 3.78 -2.78 20.53
N ALA A 13 3.64 -1.49 20.23
CA ALA A 13 2.49 -0.96 19.51
C ALA A 13 2.77 -0.91 18.01
N LEU A 14 1.73 -1.07 17.20
CA LEU A 14 1.82 -1.02 15.75
C LEU A 14 0.99 0.13 15.20
N ILE A 15 1.63 1.03 14.46
CA ILE A 15 0.97 2.03 13.64
C ILE A 15 1.00 1.56 12.18
N VAL A 16 -0.15 1.47 11.56
CA VAL A 16 -0.28 1.18 10.12
C VAL A 16 -0.66 2.47 9.42
N ALA A 17 0.13 2.90 8.44
CA ALA A 17 -0.17 4.07 7.64
C ALA A 17 -0.41 3.67 6.19
N ALA A 18 -1.60 3.96 5.67
CA ALA A 18 -1.99 3.66 4.30
C ALA A 18 -2.92 4.74 3.77
N ASN A 19 -2.91 4.98 2.46
CA ASN A 19 -3.81 5.97 1.85
C ASN A 19 -5.30 5.69 2.14
N ARG A 20 -5.68 4.41 2.30
CA ARG A 20 -7.05 4.00 2.60
C ARG A 20 -7.17 3.41 4.00
N GLY A 21 -8.25 3.74 4.68
CA GLY A 21 -8.61 3.18 5.99
C GLY A 21 -9.00 1.71 5.92
N PRO A 22 -9.06 1.02 7.08
CA PRO A 22 -9.51 -0.36 7.17
C PRO A 22 -11.04 -0.48 7.05
N VAL A 23 -11.74 0.65 7.19
CA VAL A 23 -13.18 0.81 7.11
C VAL A 23 -13.52 2.12 6.39
N THR A 24 -14.75 2.24 5.90
CA THR A 24 -15.33 3.48 5.40
C THR A 24 -16.68 3.69 6.07
N PHE A 25 -16.87 4.84 6.70
CA PHE A 25 -18.09 5.18 7.44
C PHE A 25 -19.18 5.71 6.52
N GLN A 26 -20.41 5.42 6.91
CA GLN A 26 -21.64 5.90 6.29
C GLN A 26 -22.66 6.21 7.37
N THR A 27 -23.24 7.40 7.32
CA THR A 27 -24.38 7.78 8.15
C THR A 27 -25.66 7.36 7.42
N ALA A 28 -26.47 6.49 8.03
CA ALA A 28 -27.77 6.10 7.51
C ALA A 28 -28.78 7.26 7.66
N GLY A 29 -29.88 7.20 6.91
CA GLY A 29 -30.91 8.25 6.91
C GLY A 29 -31.61 8.48 8.26
N ASP A 30 -31.48 7.55 9.20
CA ASP A 30 -31.96 7.66 10.58
C ASP A 30 -30.91 8.28 11.55
N GLY A 31 -29.76 8.72 11.03
CA GLY A 31 -28.65 9.25 11.79
C GLY A 31 -27.75 8.20 12.45
N SER A 32 -28.07 6.90 12.31
CA SER A 32 -27.21 5.83 12.81
C SER A 32 -25.96 5.69 11.93
N ARG A 33 -24.81 5.47 12.57
CA ARG A 33 -23.53 5.33 11.86
C ARG A 33 -23.22 3.86 11.66
N THR A 34 -22.96 3.49 10.41
CA THR A 34 -22.47 2.18 10.03
C THR A 34 -21.13 2.32 9.31
N PHE A 35 -20.39 1.22 9.18
CA PHE A 35 -19.19 1.22 8.37
C PHE A 35 -19.11 -0.04 7.54
N THR A 36 -18.48 0.08 6.37
CA THR A 36 -18.13 -1.07 5.53
C THR A 36 -16.64 -1.35 5.70
N ARG A 37 -16.28 -2.63 5.81
CA ARG A 37 -14.88 -3.03 5.94
C ARG A 37 -14.21 -2.97 4.56
N GLY A 38 -12.98 -2.44 4.52
CA GLY A 38 -12.14 -2.55 3.34
C GLY A 38 -11.88 -4.02 2.99
N THR A 39 -12.12 -4.41 1.75
CA THR A 39 -11.97 -5.79 1.26
C THR A 39 -10.52 -6.18 0.97
N GLY A 40 -9.55 -5.29 1.23
CA GLY A 40 -8.14 -5.51 0.92
C GLY A 40 -7.47 -6.59 1.78
N GLY A 41 -6.57 -7.37 1.17
CA GLY A 41 -5.77 -8.39 1.86
C GLY A 41 -4.95 -7.85 3.02
N LEU A 42 -4.51 -6.59 2.93
CA LEU A 42 -3.79 -5.89 4.00
C LEU A 42 -4.63 -5.76 5.28
N VAL A 43 -5.89 -5.31 5.17
CA VAL A 43 -6.79 -5.17 6.33
C VAL A 43 -6.99 -6.53 6.98
N THR A 44 -7.25 -7.56 6.20
CA THR A 44 -7.45 -8.93 6.70
C THR A 44 -6.22 -9.45 7.43
N ALA A 45 -5.02 -9.31 6.85
CA ALA A 45 -3.77 -9.77 7.45
C ALA A 45 -3.46 -9.04 8.76
N LEU A 46 -3.57 -7.70 8.78
CA LEU A 46 -3.18 -6.89 9.93
C LEU A 46 -4.21 -6.94 11.07
N THR A 47 -5.48 -7.14 10.77
CA THR A 47 -6.48 -7.37 11.83
C THR A 47 -6.17 -8.65 12.61
N GLY A 48 -5.57 -9.67 11.98
CA GLY A 48 -5.11 -10.88 12.67
C GLY A 48 -4.05 -10.63 13.76
N LEU A 49 -3.37 -9.48 13.74
CA LEU A 49 -2.37 -9.09 14.73
C LEU A 49 -2.95 -8.31 15.91
N ALA A 50 -4.15 -7.75 15.79
CA ALA A 50 -4.76 -6.89 16.82
C ALA A 50 -5.04 -7.62 18.15
N GLY A 51 -5.08 -8.97 18.14
CA GLY A 51 -5.14 -9.77 19.36
C GLY A 51 -3.78 -9.96 20.08
N ARG A 52 -2.68 -9.49 19.50
CA ARG A 52 -1.31 -9.65 20.03
C ARG A 52 -0.68 -8.32 20.45
N MET A 53 -1.08 -7.21 19.83
CA MET A 53 -0.55 -5.88 20.07
C MET A 53 -1.61 -4.81 19.79
N PRO A 54 -1.55 -3.63 20.45
CA PRO A 54 -2.34 -2.47 20.06
C PRO A 54 -2.02 -2.05 18.63
N ILE A 55 -3.06 -1.82 17.82
CA ILE A 55 -2.92 -1.35 16.43
C ILE A 55 -3.67 -0.04 16.26
N THR A 56 -2.99 0.97 15.74
CA THR A 56 -3.58 2.23 15.27
C THR A 56 -3.40 2.33 13.75
N TRP A 57 -4.48 2.61 13.03
CA TRP A 57 -4.47 2.81 11.59
C TRP A 57 -4.65 4.28 11.25
N ILE A 58 -3.71 4.84 10.49
CA ILE A 58 -3.75 6.22 10.01
C ILE A 58 -4.01 6.19 8.50
N ALA A 59 -5.02 6.92 8.04
CA ALA A 59 -5.39 7.00 6.62
C ALA A 59 -6.02 8.34 6.25
N CYS A 60 -6.09 8.67 4.97
CA CYS A 60 -6.91 9.81 4.53
C CYS A 60 -8.40 9.46 4.62
N ALA A 61 -9.20 10.39 5.13
CA ALA A 61 -10.65 10.31 5.02
C ALA A 61 -11.08 10.29 3.55
N ARG A 62 -12.11 9.52 3.21
CA ARG A 62 -12.62 9.43 1.82
C ARG A 62 -14.02 9.98 1.66
N THR A 63 -14.75 10.11 2.75
CA THR A 63 -16.12 10.63 2.80
C THR A 63 -16.21 11.72 3.87
N GLU A 64 -17.22 12.58 3.78
CA GLU A 64 -17.55 13.51 4.86
C GLU A 64 -17.83 12.76 6.16
N ASP A 65 -18.38 11.54 6.10
CA ASP A 65 -18.61 10.69 7.27
C ASP A 65 -17.29 10.22 7.92
N ASP A 66 -16.27 9.86 7.12
CA ASP A 66 -14.93 9.54 7.65
C ASP A 66 -14.32 10.78 8.35
N LEU A 67 -14.47 11.96 7.73
CA LEU A 67 -14.00 13.23 8.28
C LEU A 67 -14.70 13.58 9.60
N ASN A 68 -16.03 13.49 9.62
CA ASN A 68 -16.86 13.78 10.80
C ASN A 68 -16.61 12.79 11.94
N TRP A 69 -16.20 11.56 11.62
CA TRP A 69 -15.79 10.58 12.62
C TRP A 69 -14.40 10.90 13.18
N GLY A 70 -13.44 11.28 12.33
CA GLY A 70 -12.11 11.72 12.73
C GLY A 70 -11.26 10.57 13.29
N GLN A 71 -11.30 10.36 14.61
CA GLN A 71 -10.50 9.35 15.28
C GLN A 71 -11.26 8.60 16.38
N GLY A 72 -10.90 7.33 16.58
CA GLY A 72 -11.56 6.48 17.59
C GLY A 72 -11.20 5.01 17.44
N ASN A 73 -11.94 4.16 18.14
CA ASN A 73 -11.77 2.71 18.09
C ASN A 73 -12.87 2.06 17.26
N VAL A 74 -12.50 1.12 16.40
CA VAL A 74 -13.41 0.33 15.58
C VAL A 74 -13.19 -1.15 15.86
N THR A 75 -14.27 -1.87 16.10
CA THR A 75 -14.22 -3.33 16.26
C THR A 75 -14.59 -4.00 14.95
N VAL A 76 -13.63 -4.71 14.36
CA VAL A 76 -13.81 -5.43 13.10
C VAL A 76 -13.72 -6.93 13.33
N GLU A 77 -14.43 -7.73 12.53
CA GLU A 77 -14.36 -9.18 12.64
C GLU A 77 -12.99 -9.71 12.17
N ALA A 78 -12.24 -10.37 13.06
CA ALA A 78 -10.88 -10.85 12.79
C ALA A 78 -10.79 -12.38 12.87
N GLY A 79 -11.30 -13.06 11.85
CA GLY A 79 -11.34 -14.52 11.86
C GLY A 79 -12.33 -15.02 12.92
N ARG A 80 -11.83 -15.63 14.02
CA ARG A 80 -12.68 -16.24 15.07
C ARG A 80 -13.08 -15.30 16.20
N LYS A 81 -12.42 -14.15 16.36
CA LYS A 81 -12.74 -13.16 17.41
C LYS A 81 -12.78 -11.75 16.82
N PRO A 82 -13.66 -10.87 17.29
CA PRO A 82 -13.58 -9.45 16.96
C PRO A 82 -12.25 -8.87 17.43
N ALA A 83 -11.71 -7.92 16.68
CA ALA A 83 -10.53 -7.18 17.08
C ALA A 83 -10.78 -5.68 17.03
N THR A 84 -10.33 -4.98 18.07
CA THR A 84 -10.43 -3.54 18.18
C THR A 84 -9.17 -2.88 17.63
N LEU A 85 -9.36 -1.94 16.71
CA LEU A 85 -8.33 -1.14 16.06
C LEU A 85 -8.57 0.33 16.40
N GLY A 86 -7.52 1.06 16.74
CA GLY A 86 -7.56 2.52 16.66
C GLY A 86 -7.57 2.91 15.18
N VAL A 87 -8.39 3.89 14.80
CA VAL A 87 -8.38 4.49 13.47
C VAL A 87 -8.32 6.00 13.64
N SER A 88 -7.50 6.66 12.82
CA SER A 88 -7.34 8.10 12.75
C SER A 88 -7.36 8.50 11.28
N PHE A 89 -8.40 9.24 10.90
CA PHE A 89 -8.52 9.81 9.57
C PHE A 89 -7.88 11.19 9.51
N LEU A 90 -7.03 11.36 8.52
CA LEU A 90 -6.41 12.62 8.15
C LEU A 90 -7.31 13.33 7.14
N SER A 91 -7.43 14.64 7.32
CA SER A 91 -8.16 15.54 6.41
C SER A 91 -7.17 16.45 5.70
N PRO A 92 -6.49 15.99 4.64
CA PRO A 92 -5.75 16.89 3.78
C PRO A 92 -6.71 17.89 3.13
N ASP A 93 -6.20 19.07 2.77
CA ASP A 93 -6.92 20.02 1.92
C ASP A 93 -7.34 19.34 0.60
N ALA A 94 -8.48 19.75 0.04
CA ALA A 94 -9.04 19.11 -1.15
C ALA A 94 -8.10 19.20 -2.37
N ASP A 95 -7.47 20.37 -2.59
CA ASP A 95 -6.54 20.58 -3.69
C ASP A 95 -5.24 19.81 -3.45
N ALA A 96 -4.78 19.76 -2.19
CA ALA A 96 -3.64 18.94 -1.81
C ALA A 96 -3.90 17.44 -2.07
N TYR A 97 -5.08 16.93 -1.71
CA TYR A 97 -5.45 15.54 -1.96
C TYR A 97 -5.56 15.24 -3.45
N ASP A 98 -6.13 16.15 -4.25
CA ASP A 98 -6.20 16.01 -5.70
C ASP A 98 -4.80 15.92 -6.33
N GLY A 99 -3.91 16.85 -5.98
CA GLY A 99 -2.53 16.83 -6.45
C GLY A 99 -1.78 15.55 -6.06
N TYR A 100 -1.93 15.13 -4.80
CA TYR A 100 -1.34 13.90 -4.28
C TYR A 100 -1.87 12.65 -4.99
N TYR A 101 -3.20 12.49 -5.10
CA TYR A 101 -3.83 11.23 -5.53
C TYR A 101 -4.07 11.18 -7.04
N ASN A 102 -4.63 12.24 -7.60
CA ASN A 102 -5.12 12.31 -8.98
C ASN A 102 -4.11 12.90 -9.97
N ILE A 103 -2.92 13.32 -9.53
CA ILE A 103 -1.85 13.79 -10.43
C ILE A 103 -0.55 12.99 -10.18
N ILE A 104 -0.07 12.93 -8.94
CA ILE A 104 1.21 12.27 -8.64
C ILE A 104 1.07 10.76 -8.44
N ALA A 105 0.20 10.31 -7.53
CA ALA A 105 0.13 8.89 -7.20
C ALA A 105 -0.41 8.04 -8.38
N ASN A 106 -1.67 8.22 -8.79
CA ASN A 106 -2.29 7.32 -9.77
C ASN A 106 -1.94 7.60 -11.24
N PRO A 107 -1.77 8.84 -11.71
CA PRO A 107 -1.30 9.03 -13.09
C PRO A 107 0.22 8.87 -13.20
N LEU A 108 1.01 9.59 -12.39
CA LEU A 108 2.46 9.61 -12.56
C LEU A 108 3.16 8.34 -12.06
N LEU A 109 3.08 8.06 -10.76
CA LEU A 109 3.81 6.94 -10.13
C LEU A 109 3.27 5.57 -10.55
N TRP A 110 1.95 5.39 -10.60
CA TRP A 110 1.36 4.12 -11.04
C TRP A 110 1.79 3.76 -12.47
N PHE A 111 1.67 4.67 -13.45
CA PHE A 111 2.08 4.39 -14.83
C PHE A 111 3.58 4.17 -14.95
N LEU A 112 4.37 4.94 -14.19
CA LEU A 112 5.82 4.77 -14.13
C LEU A 112 6.18 3.35 -13.65
N GLN A 113 5.58 2.92 -12.54
CA GLN A 113 5.93 1.66 -11.90
C GLN A 113 5.39 0.43 -12.64
N HIS A 114 4.31 0.59 -13.40
CA HIS A 114 3.78 -0.45 -14.29
C HIS A 114 4.36 -0.39 -15.71
N SER A 115 5.34 0.50 -15.97
CA SER A 115 5.98 0.66 -17.28
C SER A 115 4.99 0.91 -18.43
N MET A 116 4.01 1.80 -18.20
CA MET A 116 2.87 2.04 -19.13
C MET A 116 2.93 3.38 -19.88
N TRP A 117 4.04 4.10 -19.82
CA TRP A 117 4.21 5.37 -20.54
C TRP A 117 4.63 5.12 -21.97
N ASP A 118 3.99 5.84 -22.88
CA ASP A 118 4.44 6.00 -24.25
C ASP A 118 5.48 7.13 -24.30
N LEU A 119 6.75 6.79 -24.08
CA LEU A 119 7.84 7.76 -23.83
C LEU A 119 8.02 8.88 -24.88
N PRO A 120 7.75 8.66 -26.18
CA PRO A 120 7.76 9.74 -27.15
C PRO A 120 6.70 10.83 -26.90
N LEU A 121 5.60 10.52 -26.22
CA LEU A 121 4.44 11.41 -26.05
C LEU A 121 4.16 11.77 -24.58
N ALA A 122 4.54 10.92 -23.63
CA ALA A 122 4.17 11.03 -22.22
C ALA A 122 5.22 10.39 -21.28
N PRO A 123 5.30 10.82 -20.01
CA PRO A 123 4.51 11.87 -19.38
C PRO A 123 4.98 13.28 -19.77
N VAL A 124 4.04 14.23 -19.79
CA VAL A 124 4.37 15.66 -19.81
C VAL A 124 4.47 16.12 -18.36
N ILE A 125 5.68 16.49 -17.93
CA ILE A 125 5.94 17.00 -16.59
C ILE A 125 6.06 18.51 -16.66
N ASP A 126 4.98 19.19 -16.29
CA ASP A 126 4.78 20.62 -16.42
C ASP A 126 4.63 21.31 -15.05
N ARG A 127 4.26 22.60 -15.06
CA ARG A 127 4.02 23.39 -13.85
C ARG A 127 2.97 22.73 -12.94
N LYS A 128 1.84 22.28 -13.51
CA LYS A 128 0.78 21.63 -12.74
C LYS A 128 1.28 20.38 -12.03
N THR A 129 2.15 19.60 -12.68
CA THR A 129 2.77 18.43 -12.07
C THR A 129 3.70 18.80 -10.91
N TRP A 130 4.46 19.90 -11.02
CA TRP A 130 5.33 20.38 -9.93
C TRP A 130 4.56 20.99 -8.75
N GLU A 131 3.48 21.71 -9.02
CA GLU A 131 2.54 22.21 -8.00
C GLU A 131 1.92 21.02 -7.26
N ALA A 132 1.36 20.04 -7.98
CA ALA A 132 0.81 18.82 -7.39
C ALA A 132 1.84 18.00 -6.59
N TRP A 133 3.10 18.01 -7.00
CA TRP A 133 4.19 17.40 -6.24
C TRP A 133 4.42 18.10 -4.90
N THR A 134 4.49 19.43 -4.92
CA THR A 134 4.87 20.24 -3.75
C THR A 134 3.70 20.41 -2.78
N ASP A 135 2.58 20.90 -3.29
CA ASP A 135 1.41 21.27 -2.50
C ASP A 135 0.46 20.09 -2.27
N GLY A 136 0.61 19.02 -3.07
CA GLY A 136 -0.10 17.76 -2.89
C GLY A 136 0.76 16.68 -2.27
N TYR A 137 1.61 16.03 -3.07
CA TYR A 137 2.27 14.78 -2.68
C TYR A 137 3.19 14.95 -1.46
N VAL A 138 4.02 15.99 -1.43
CA VAL A 138 4.89 16.33 -0.29
C VAL A 138 4.04 16.74 0.91
N ALA A 139 3.06 17.63 0.74
CA ALA A 139 2.20 18.11 1.83
C ALA A 139 1.42 16.97 2.52
N VAL A 140 0.81 16.08 1.75
CA VAL A 140 0.08 14.92 2.29
C VAL A 140 1.03 13.94 2.98
N ASN A 141 2.20 13.66 2.41
CA ASN A 141 3.21 12.80 3.06
C ASN A 141 3.69 13.39 4.40
N GLN A 142 3.80 14.72 4.49
CA GLN A 142 4.15 15.44 5.71
C GLN A 142 3.02 15.33 6.75
N LEU A 143 1.76 15.48 6.34
CA LEU A 143 0.59 15.28 7.22
C LEU A 143 0.58 13.88 7.85
N PHE A 144 0.89 12.84 7.07
CA PHE A 144 1.09 11.49 7.61
C PHE A 144 2.25 11.42 8.60
N ALA A 145 3.39 12.03 8.28
CA ALA A 145 4.57 12.01 9.14
C ALA A 145 4.29 12.68 10.50
N ASP A 146 3.55 13.79 10.49
CA ASP A 146 3.16 14.54 11.68
C ASP A 146 2.22 13.73 12.57
N ALA A 147 1.16 13.17 12.00
CA ALA A 147 0.22 12.32 12.72
C ALA A 147 0.91 11.07 13.31
N ILE A 148 1.80 10.43 12.56
CA ILE A 148 2.58 9.29 13.05
C ILE A 148 3.50 9.71 14.20
N ALA A 149 4.22 10.82 14.06
CA ALA A 149 5.14 11.30 15.09
C ALA A 149 4.41 11.68 16.39
N GLU A 150 3.22 12.29 16.29
CA GLU A 150 2.36 12.56 17.44
C GLU A 150 1.97 11.27 18.17
N GLN A 151 1.48 10.27 17.43
CA GLN A 151 1.09 8.98 17.99
C GLN A 151 2.27 8.22 18.62
N VAL A 152 3.46 8.27 18.01
CA VAL A 152 4.66 7.66 18.58
C VAL A 152 5.06 8.35 19.88
N ARG A 153 5.02 9.69 19.95
CA ARG A 153 5.36 10.43 21.18
C ARG A 153 4.35 10.23 22.31
N ALA A 154 3.06 10.06 21.96
CA ALA A 154 2.01 9.77 22.91
C ALA A 154 2.08 8.34 23.47
N ASN A 155 2.81 7.44 22.81
CA ASN A 155 2.93 6.05 23.21
C ASN A 155 4.18 5.82 24.07
N ALA A 156 3.98 5.30 25.29
CA ALA A 156 5.08 4.95 26.19
C ALA A 156 5.83 3.68 25.75
N GLU A 157 5.21 2.84 24.92
CA GLU A 157 5.77 1.58 24.46
C GLU A 157 6.57 1.75 23.15
N PRO A 158 7.59 0.92 22.90
CA PRO A 158 8.28 0.90 21.62
C PRO A 158 7.30 0.69 20.46
N THR A 159 7.32 1.61 19.50
CA THR A 159 6.36 1.63 18.39
C THR A 159 7.01 1.15 17.09
N MET A 160 6.28 0.31 16.38
CA MET A 160 6.57 -0.09 15.01
C MET A 160 5.61 0.64 14.07
N VAL A 161 6.12 1.24 13.00
CA VAL A 161 5.32 1.90 11.96
C VAL A 161 5.45 1.10 10.66
N MET A 162 4.32 0.69 10.10
CA MET A 162 4.22 0.00 8.83
C MET A 162 3.55 0.90 7.79
N LEU A 163 4.35 1.52 6.93
CA LEU A 163 3.88 2.34 5.81
C LEU A 163 3.53 1.46 4.61
N GLN A 164 2.46 1.83 3.92
CA GLN A 164 1.88 1.01 2.88
C GLN A 164 1.82 1.79 1.57
N ASP A 165 2.47 1.19 0.58
CA ASP A 165 2.36 1.50 -0.84
C ASP A 165 3.01 2.80 -1.32
N TYR A 166 2.93 3.04 -2.63
CA TYR A 166 3.58 4.14 -3.35
C TYR A 166 3.10 5.55 -3.02
N HIS A 167 2.01 5.65 -2.25
CA HIS A 167 1.45 6.91 -1.83
C HIS A 167 2.34 7.61 -0.78
N LEU A 168 3.05 6.84 0.05
CA LEU A 168 3.71 7.35 1.26
C LEU A 168 5.25 7.30 1.19
N TYR A 169 5.83 7.44 0.00
CA TYR A 169 7.28 7.26 -0.17
C TYR A 169 8.16 8.27 0.57
N LEU A 170 7.65 9.48 0.86
CA LEU A 170 8.44 10.53 1.50
C LEU A 170 8.30 10.50 3.03
N THR A 171 7.18 10.00 3.53
CA THR A 171 6.84 9.94 4.95
C THR A 171 7.95 9.36 5.84
N PRO A 172 8.67 8.26 5.50
CA PRO A 172 9.67 7.71 6.41
C PRO A 172 10.84 8.66 6.70
N ARG A 173 11.30 9.42 5.70
CA ARG A 173 12.35 10.43 5.91
C ARG A 173 11.83 11.59 6.75
N MET A 174 10.62 12.05 6.47
CA MET A 174 9.98 13.14 7.22
C MET A 174 9.86 12.78 8.71
N ILE A 175 9.42 11.55 9.04
CA ILE A 175 9.41 11.03 10.41
C ILE A 175 10.80 11.11 11.05
N ARG A 176 11.84 10.59 10.39
CA ARG A 176 13.21 10.62 10.96
C ARG A 176 13.75 12.02 11.15
N SER A 177 13.39 12.97 10.28
CA SER A 177 13.87 14.36 10.35
C SER A 177 13.29 15.13 11.53
N GLN A 178 12.06 14.84 11.94
CA GLN A 178 11.39 15.54 13.05
C GLN A 178 11.48 14.82 14.41
N MET A 179 12.18 13.69 14.48
CA MET A 179 12.31 12.88 15.70
C MET A 179 13.77 12.66 16.09
N ARG A 180 14.05 12.76 17.40
CA ARG A 180 15.40 12.50 17.93
C ARG A 180 15.71 11.00 17.78
N PRO A 181 16.98 10.60 17.57
CA PRO A 181 17.32 9.19 17.36
C PRO A 181 16.79 8.22 18.40
N ALA A 182 16.74 8.62 19.67
CA ALA A 182 16.21 7.80 20.78
C ALA A 182 14.68 7.61 20.77
N GLU A 183 13.95 8.44 20.03
CA GLU A 183 12.48 8.41 19.93
C GLU A 183 12.01 7.75 18.63
N ARG A 184 12.93 7.42 17.72
CA ARG A 184 12.56 6.95 16.39
C ARG A 184 11.92 5.56 16.50
N PRO A 185 10.72 5.37 15.92
CA PRO A 185 10.12 4.05 15.85
C PRO A 185 10.91 3.15 14.88
N SER A 186 10.65 1.85 14.95
CA SER A 186 11.03 0.95 13.85
C SER A 186 10.15 1.23 12.64
N LEU A 187 10.76 1.54 11.49
CA LEU A 187 10.07 1.90 10.26
C LEU A 187 10.13 0.75 9.25
N LEU A 188 8.96 0.28 8.83
CA LEU A 188 8.79 -0.69 7.77
C LEU A 188 7.97 -0.06 6.66
N HIS A 189 8.33 -0.30 5.40
CA HIS A 189 7.53 0.10 4.25
C HIS A 189 7.33 -1.09 3.33
N PHE A 190 6.11 -1.32 2.87
CA PHE A 190 5.82 -2.35 1.88
C PHE A 190 5.29 -1.72 0.59
N VAL A 191 5.93 -1.99 -0.54
CA VAL A 191 5.52 -1.52 -1.87
C VAL A 191 4.67 -2.60 -2.54
N HIS A 192 3.39 -2.31 -2.80
CA HIS A 192 2.45 -3.32 -3.31
C HIS A 192 2.47 -3.46 -4.82
N ILE A 193 2.93 -2.43 -5.52
CA ILE A 193 3.05 -2.38 -6.98
C ILE A 193 4.48 -2.70 -7.43
N PRO A 194 4.70 -3.03 -8.72
CA PRO A 194 6.04 -3.35 -9.21
C PRO A 194 7.04 -2.21 -9.04
N TRP A 195 8.33 -2.53 -9.10
CA TRP A 195 9.40 -1.53 -9.19
C TRP A 195 10.12 -1.65 -10.54
N PRO A 196 10.10 -0.60 -11.38
CA PRO A 196 10.57 -0.69 -12.74
C PRO A 196 12.10 -0.68 -12.79
N GLY A 197 12.66 -1.02 -13.95
CA GLY A 197 14.10 -0.93 -14.19
C GLY A 197 14.64 0.49 -14.03
N THR A 198 15.95 0.60 -13.80
CA THR A 198 16.64 1.89 -13.55
C THR A 198 16.48 2.90 -14.67
N GLU A 199 16.48 2.44 -15.92
CA GLU A 199 16.30 3.31 -17.09
C GLU A 199 14.92 3.95 -17.12
N TYR A 200 13.90 3.17 -16.75
CA TYR A 200 12.53 3.64 -16.77
C TYR A 200 12.24 4.58 -15.59
N TRP A 201 12.83 4.31 -14.42
CA TRP A 201 12.76 5.23 -13.27
C TRP A 201 13.34 6.63 -13.58
N ARG A 202 14.22 6.75 -14.58
CA ARG A 202 14.84 8.02 -15.00
C ARG A 202 13.84 9.05 -15.54
N ILE A 203 12.65 8.61 -15.95
CA ILE A 203 11.57 9.49 -16.43
C ILE A 203 11.22 10.55 -15.38
N LEU A 204 11.30 10.22 -14.09
CA LEU A 204 11.09 11.20 -13.04
C LEU A 204 12.22 12.24 -12.98
N PRO A 205 11.88 13.53 -12.81
CA PRO A 205 12.87 14.57 -12.60
C PRO A 205 13.77 14.25 -11.40
N PRO A 206 15.05 14.68 -11.42
CA PRO A 206 16.00 14.43 -10.34
C PRO A 206 15.48 14.73 -8.94
N ALA A 207 14.76 15.85 -8.75
CA ALA A 207 14.25 16.21 -7.42
C ALA A 207 13.22 15.20 -6.88
N MET A 208 12.27 14.77 -7.71
CA MET A 208 11.24 13.80 -7.32
C MET A 208 11.84 12.43 -7.04
N ARG A 209 12.66 11.92 -7.97
CA ARG A 209 13.26 10.58 -7.82
C ARG A 209 14.20 10.51 -6.61
N LEU A 210 14.99 11.55 -6.34
CA LEU A 210 15.90 11.58 -5.20
C LEU A 210 15.13 11.66 -3.88
N ALA A 211 14.05 12.45 -3.82
CA ALA A 211 13.19 12.53 -2.64
C ALA A 211 12.55 11.17 -2.31
N ILE A 212 12.03 10.48 -3.33
CA ILE A 212 11.45 9.13 -3.16
C ILE A 212 12.50 8.13 -2.67
N LEU A 213 13.68 8.08 -3.29
CA LEU A 213 14.74 7.16 -2.87
C LEU A 213 15.27 7.49 -1.47
N ASP A 214 15.38 8.77 -1.11
CA ASP A 214 15.77 9.20 0.24
C ASP A 214 14.73 8.81 1.30
N GLY A 215 13.45 8.94 0.97
CA GLY A 215 12.33 8.49 1.80
C GLY A 215 12.34 6.98 2.02
N LEU A 216 12.41 6.20 0.94
CA LEU A 216 12.45 4.74 1.00
C LEU A 216 13.74 4.19 1.64
N CYS A 217 14.86 4.90 1.55
CA CYS A 217 16.10 4.54 2.26
C CYS A 217 16.15 5.08 3.70
N ALA A 218 15.03 5.60 4.22
CA ALA A 218 14.88 5.96 5.63
C ALA A 218 14.11 4.90 6.44
N VAL A 219 13.79 3.74 5.88
CA VAL A 219 13.14 2.64 6.62
C VAL A 219 14.17 1.61 7.07
N ASP A 220 13.87 0.87 8.14
CA ASP A 220 14.70 -0.24 8.61
C ASP A 220 14.52 -1.47 7.70
N LEU A 221 13.28 -1.72 7.25
CA LEU A 221 12.92 -2.79 6.33
C LEU A 221 12.01 -2.28 5.20
N LEU A 222 12.43 -2.49 3.96
CA LEU A 222 11.67 -2.23 2.75
C LEU A 222 11.27 -3.55 2.10
N GLY A 223 9.97 -3.78 1.99
CA GLY A 223 9.38 -4.98 1.42
C GLY A 223 8.84 -4.76 0.00
N PHE A 224 9.01 -5.76 -0.85
CA PHE A 224 8.45 -5.84 -2.19
C PHE A 224 7.70 -7.17 -2.41
N GLN A 225 6.89 -7.24 -3.47
CA GLN A 225 6.21 -8.48 -3.85
C GLN A 225 7.18 -9.53 -4.41
N THR A 226 8.13 -9.12 -5.25
CA THR A 226 9.03 -10.04 -5.96
C THR A 226 10.50 -9.72 -5.76
N HIS A 227 11.35 -10.71 -6.03
CA HIS A 227 12.80 -10.53 -6.06
C HIS A 227 13.25 -9.56 -7.19
N ALA A 228 12.53 -9.52 -8.32
CA ALA A 228 12.86 -8.62 -9.41
C ALA A 228 12.66 -7.16 -9.00
N ASP A 229 11.57 -6.87 -8.30
CA ASP A 229 11.28 -5.52 -7.79
C ASP A 229 12.34 -5.07 -6.78
N SER A 230 12.70 -5.95 -5.83
CA SER A 230 13.71 -5.65 -4.82
C SER A 230 15.09 -5.37 -5.44
N LEU A 231 15.49 -6.19 -6.42
CA LEU A 231 16.73 -6.00 -7.17
C LEU A 231 16.72 -4.70 -7.99
N ASN A 232 15.61 -4.40 -8.66
CA ASN A 232 15.47 -3.18 -9.44
C ASN A 232 15.56 -1.94 -8.55
N PHE A 233 14.89 -1.92 -7.39
CA PHE A 233 15.02 -0.84 -6.41
C PHE A 233 16.47 -0.63 -5.98
N MET A 234 17.18 -1.71 -5.63
CA MET A 234 18.58 -1.63 -5.22
C MET A 234 19.49 -1.09 -6.34
N ARG A 235 19.25 -1.48 -7.60
CA ARG A 235 19.95 -0.91 -8.76
C ARG A 235 19.62 0.56 -8.94
N THR A 236 18.36 0.97 -8.74
CA THR A 236 17.94 2.38 -8.81
C THR A 236 18.64 3.21 -7.74
N CYS A 237 18.75 2.70 -6.51
CA CYS A 237 19.55 3.35 -5.46
C CYS A 237 21.02 3.48 -5.86
N GLN A 238 21.63 2.40 -6.39
CA GLN A 238 23.03 2.43 -6.83
C GLN A 238 23.27 3.47 -7.94
N ALA A 239 22.33 3.60 -8.87
CA ALA A 239 22.46 4.48 -10.03
C ALA A 239 22.24 5.96 -9.68
N TYR A 240 21.25 6.27 -8.83
CA TYR A 240 20.79 7.64 -8.66
C TYR A 240 20.96 8.21 -7.26
N LEU A 241 21.12 7.41 -6.21
CA LEU A 241 21.22 7.91 -4.84
C LEU A 241 22.69 8.19 -4.49
N PRO A 242 23.15 9.45 -4.44
CA PRO A 242 24.56 9.75 -4.30
C PRO A 242 25.08 9.27 -2.95
N ARG A 243 26.30 8.71 -2.93
CA ARG A 243 26.96 8.18 -1.72
C ARG A 243 26.23 7.00 -1.07
N ALA A 244 25.23 6.40 -1.71
CA ALA A 244 24.67 5.14 -1.26
C ALA A 244 25.63 3.99 -1.55
N SER A 245 25.78 3.07 -0.60
CA SER A 245 26.52 1.81 -0.78
C SER A 245 25.54 0.64 -0.79
N VAL A 246 25.34 0.04 -1.96
CA VAL A 246 24.43 -1.09 -2.16
C VAL A 246 25.19 -2.41 -2.00
N LYS A 247 24.66 -3.32 -1.18
CA LYS A 247 25.19 -4.67 -0.96
C LYS A 247 24.16 -5.71 -1.38
N PHE A 248 24.15 -6.04 -2.68
CA PHE A 248 23.21 -6.98 -3.31
C PHE A 248 23.09 -8.31 -2.58
N GLY A 249 24.20 -9.00 -2.29
CA GLY A 249 24.18 -10.29 -1.60
C GLY A 249 23.63 -10.27 -0.17
N LYS A 250 23.43 -9.08 0.44
CA LYS A 250 22.81 -8.92 1.77
C LYS A 250 21.41 -8.28 1.69
N GLY A 251 20.96 -7.91 0.50
CA GLY A 251 19.76 -7.10 0.26
C GLY A 251 19.77 -5.86 1.13
N ARG A 252 20.79 -5.00 1.03
CA ARG A 252 20.98 -3.87 1.93
C ARG A 252 21.49 -2.63 1.20
N VAL A 253 20.87 -1.48 1.49
CA VAL A 253 21.31 -0.16 1.02
C VAL A 253 21.79 0.64 2.24
N TRP A 254 23.04 1.08 2.21
CA TRP A 254 23.59 2.01 3.19
C TRP A 254 23.53 3.43 2.67
N TYR A 255 22.89 4.33 3.39
CA TYR A 255 22.74 5.72 3.00
C TYR A 255 22.51 6.61 4.23
N ARG A 256 23.20 7.76 4.30
CA ARG A 256 23.11 8.73 5.43
C ARG A 256 23.23 8.08 6.82
N ASN A 257 24.26 7.24 7.00
CA ASN A 257 24.53 6.49 8.24
C ASN A 257 23.37 5.57 8.69
N HIS A 258 22.51 5.19 7.76
CA HIS A 258 21.38 4.29 7.99
C HIS A 258 21.46 3.10 7.04
N ALA A 259 21.00 1.93 7.51
CA ALA A 259 20.94 0.73 6.70
C ALA A 259 19.48 0.31 6.49
N THR A 260 19.05 0.32 5.24
CA THR A 260 17.74 -0.22 4.84
C THR A 260 17.92 -1.65 4.35
N HIS A 261 17.24 -2.59 4.99
CA HIS A 261 17.15 -3.97 4.52
C HIS A 261 16.05 -4.07 3.47
N VAL A 262 16.37 -4.62 2.30
CA VAL A 262 15.43 -4.81 1.19
C VAL A 262 15.12 -6.29 1.06
N ARG A 263 13.84 -6.66 1.10
CA ARG A 263 13.37 -8.06 1.09
C ARG A 263 12.08 -8.21 0.28
N GLU A 264 11.82 -9.44 -0.13
CA GLU A 264 10.59 -9.86 -0.80
C GLU A 264 9.65 -10.58 0.18
N PHE A 265 8.38 -10.17 0.18
CA PHE A 265 7.30 -10.83 0.93
C PHE A 265 6.06 -10.93 0.02
N PRO A 266 5.98 -11.98 -0.83
CA PRO A 266 4.84 -12.17 -1.73
C PRO A 266 3.54 -12.23 -0.93
N ILE A 267 2.64 -11.26 -1.14
CA ILE A 267 1.34 -11.22 -0.47
C ILE A 267 0.48 -12.35 -1.01
N SER A 268 -0.25 -13.00 -0.10
CA SER A 268 -1.21 -14.04 -0.40
C SER A 268 -2.56 -13.75 0.25
N ILE A 269 -3.53 -14.61 -0.01
CA ILE A 269 -4.89 -14.55 0.52
C ILE A 269 -5.07 -15.57 1.65
N ASP A 270 -6.14 -15.41 2.43
CA ASP A 270 -6.61 -16.49 3.31
C ASP A 270 -7.30 -17.58 2.47
N VAL A 271 -6.48 -18.50 1.95
CA VAL A 271 -6.92 -19.61 1.10
C VAL A 271 -7.98 -20.47 1.79
N LYS A 272 -7.86 -20.67 3.11
CA LYS A 272 -8.80 -21.50 3.87
C LYS A 272 -10.16 -20.83 3.94
N ARG A 273 -10.21 -19.55 4.31
CA ARG A 273 -11.47 -18.79 4.39
C ARG A 273 -12.13 -18.66 3.03
N LEU A 274 -11.35 -18.40 1.97
CA LEU A 274 -11.91 -18.30 0.61
C LEU A 274 -12.52 -19.63 0.15
N ARG A 275 -11.85 -20.76 0.40
CA ARG A 275 -12.41 -22.09 0.06
C ARG A 275 -13.69 -22.39 0.82
N GLN A 276 -13.76 -22.03 2.11
CA GLN A 276 -14.98 -22.20 2.91
C GLN A 276 -16.12 -21.33 2.37
N PHE A 277 -15.85 -20.08 2.03
CA PHE A 277 -16.84 -19.18 1.43
C PHE A 277 -17.34 -19.71 0.07
N ALA A 278 -16.44 -20.22 -0.78
CA ALA A 278 -16.77 -20.80 -2.07
C ALA A 278 -17.63 -22.09 -1.99
N GLN A 279 -17.73 -22.69 -0.80
CA GLN A 279 -18.57 -23.87 -0.51
C GLN A 279 -19.87 -23.49 0.22
N SER A 280 -20.15 -22.20 0.42
CA SER A 280 -21.36 -21.75 1.09
C SER A 280 -22.62 -22.04 0.25
N PRO A 281 -23.79 -22.25 0.88
CA PRO A 281 -25.05 -22.46 0.16
C PRO A 281 -25.36 -21.33 -0.84
N GLN A 282 -25.16 -20.08 -0.44
CA GLN A 282 -25.35 -18.91 -1.32
C GLN A 282 -24.52 -19.00 -2.61
N VAL A 283 -23.26 -19.44 -2.52
CA VAL A 283 -22.40 -19.61 -3.70
C VAL A 283 -22.82 -20.81 -4.53
N ALA A 284 -23.33 -21.88 -3.91
CA ALA A 284 -23.86 -23.04 -4.62
C ALA A 284 -25.13 -22.71 -5.42
N ASP A 285 -26.02 -21.90 -4.85
CA ASP A 285 -27.24 -21.42 -5.52
C ASP A 285 -26.86 -20.59 -6.76
N LEU A 286 -26.01 -19.58 -6.59
CA LEU A 286 -25.52 -18.73 -7.70
C LEU A 286 -24.78 -19.53 -8.77
N ARG A 287 -24.03 -20.58 -8.38
CA ARG A 287 -23.38 -21.48 -9.33
C ARG A 287 -24.41 -22.22 -10.17
N THR A 288 -25.45 -22.77 -9.54
CA THR A 288 -26.50 -23.52 -10.24
C THR A 288 -27.23 -22.65 -11.24
N ASP A 289 -27.53 -21.39 -10.87
CA ASP A 289 -28.14 -20.41 -11.76
C ASP A 289 -27.24 -20.12 -12.98
N LEU A 290 -25.94 -19.88 -12.75
CA LEU A 290 -24.97 -19.62 -13.83
C LEU A 290 -24.79 -20.83 -14.76
N GLU A 291 -24.69 -22.04 -14.20
CA GLU A 291 -24.57 -23.28 -14.96
C GLU A 291 -25.82 -23.55 -15.81
N THR A 292 -27.02 -23.20 -15.29
CA THR A 292 -28.27 -23.31 -16.04
C THR A 292 -28.34 -22.30 -17.19
N GLN A 293 -27.94 -21.04 -16.95
CA GLN A 293 -27.95 -19.99 -17.97
C GLN A 293 -26.94 -20.24 -19.09
N LEU A 294 -25.80 -20.84 -18.76
CA LEU A 294 -24.68 -21.08 -19.67
C LEU A 294 -24.58 -22.55 -20.10
N ALA A 295 -25.70 -23.29 -19.99
CA ALA A 295 -25.76 -24.71 -20.28
C ALA A 295 -25.26 -25.02 -21.71
N GLY A 296 -24.33 -25.96 -21.81
CA GLY A 296 -23.74 -26.38 -23.09
C GLY A 296 -22.59 -25.49 -23.60
N GLN A 297 -22.24 -24.41 -22.88
CA GLN A 297 -21.13 -23.52 -23.24
C GLN A 297 -19.91 -23.75 -22.33
N LYS A 298 -18.70 -23.52 -22.86
CA LYS A 298 -17.50 -23.41 -22.04
C LYS A 298 -17.35 -21.97 -21.57
N ILE A 299 -16.95 -21.78 -20.31
CA ILE A 299 -16.83 -20.46 -19.71
C ILE A 299 -15.35 -20.13 -19.48
N ILE A 300 -14.92 -18.99 -20.03
CA ILE A 300 -13.65 -18.34 -19.68
C ILE A 300 -13.99 -17.09 -18.85
N LEU A 301 -13.57 -17.08 -17.58
CA LEU A 301 -13.87 -15.99 -16.65
C LEU A 301 -12.62 -15.15 -16.35
N ARG A 302 -12.76 -13.83 -16.49
CA ARG A 302 -11.78 -12.84 -16.03
C ARG A 302 -12.46 -11.86 -15.09
N ILE A 303 -11.86 -11.61 -13.93
CA ILE A 303 -12.36 -10.63 -12.95
C ILE A 303 -11.23 -9.65 -12.64
N GLU A 304 -11.37 -8.44 -13.14
CA GLU A 304 -10.33 -7.43 -13.08
C GLU A 304 -10.96 -6.05 -12.85
N ARG A 305 -10.20 -5.15 -12.22
CA ARG A 305 -10.57 -3.72 -12.22
C ARG A 305 -10.38 -3.18 -13.63
N THR A 306 -11.28 -2.29 -14.07
CA THR A 306 -11.19 -1.61 -15.36
C THR A 306 -10.00 -0.65 -15.39
N GLU A 307 -8.82 -1.15 -15.77
CA GLU A 307 -7.59 -0.37 -15.80
C GLU A 307 -6.55 -0.96 -16.79
N PRO A 308 -5.68 -0.12 -17.40
CA PRO A 308 -4.85 -0.54 -18.52
C PRO A 308 -3.85 -1.66 -18.22
N SER A 309 -3.33 -1.77 -16.99
CA SER A 309 -2.33 -2.80 -16.64
C SER A 309 -2.90 -4.22 -16.63
N LYS A 310 -4.23 -4.37 -16.70
CA LYS A 310 -4.91 -5.68 -16.72
C LYS A 310 -5.02 -6.30 -18.10
N ASN A 311 -4.52 -5.61 -19.13
CA ASN A 311 -4.42 -6.18 -20.47
C ASN A 311 -5.78 -6.67 -21.01
N ILE A 312 -6.86 -5.98 -20.65
CA ILE A 312 -8.24 -6.37 -20.97
C ILE A 312 -8.43 -6.48 -22.48
N VAL A 313 -8.01 -5.44 -23.23
CA VAL A 313 -8.12 -5.39 -24.70
C VAL A 313 -7.37 -6.55 -25.36
N ARG A 314 -6.11 -6.82 -25.00
CA ARG A 314 -5.36 -7.93 -25.61
C ARG A 314 -5.95 -9.28 -25.27
N GLY A 315 -6.60 -9.43 -24.12
CA GLY A 315 -7.30 -10.68 -23.81
C GLY A 315 -8.55 -10.88 -24.66
N PHE A 316 -9.28 -9.82 -25.02
CA PHE A 316 -10.37 -9.93 -25.99
C PHE A 316 -9.86 -10.21 -27.40
N LEU A 317 -8.79 -9.55 -27.85
CA LEU A 317 -8.16 -9.85 -29.14
C LEU A 317 -7.65 -11.30 -29.23
N ALA A 318 -7.08 -11.82 -28.14
CA ALA A 318 -6.67 -13.22 -28.09
C ALA A 318 -7.87 -14.19 -28.11
N PHE A 319 -9.01 -13.78 -27.54
CA PHE A 319 -10.24 -14.57 -27.57
C PHE A 319 -10.88 -14.55 -28.97
N GLU A 320 -10.87 -13.41 -29.66
CA GLU A 320 -11.25 -13.27 -31.06
C GLU A 320 -10.41 -14.19 -31.96
N GLU A 321 -9.09 -14.09 -31.89
CA GLU A 321 -8.15 -14.96 -32.64
C GLU A 321 -8.41 -16.45 -32.37
N MET A 322 -8.70 -16.81 -31.12
CA MET A 322 -9.04 -18.19 -30.76
C MET A 322 -10.32 -18.65 -31.47
N LEU A 323 -11.38 -17.84 -31.49
CA LEU A 323 -12.63 -18.18 -32.17
C LEU A 323 -12.47 -18.24 -33.70
N GLU A 324 -11.62 -17.39 -34.28
CA GLU A 324 -11.31 -17.43 -35.71
C GLU A 324 -10.50 -18.67 -36.10
N THR A 325 -9.53 -19.05 -35.27
CA THR A 325 -8.68 -20.24 -35.49
C THR A 325 -9.38 -21.55 -35.17
N HIS A 326 -10.31 -21.53 -34.20
CA HIS A 326 -11.08 -22.67 -33.72
C HIS A 326 -12.60 -22.40 -33.75
N PRO A 327 -13.24 -22.38 -34.93
CA PRO A 327 -14.66 -22.08 -35.08
C PRO A 327 -15.60 -23.13 -34.45
N GLU A 328 -15.06 -24.28 -34.02
CA GLU A 328 -15.79 -25.31 -33.27
C GLU A 328 -16.14 -24.92 -31.82
N HIS A 329 -15.73 -23.74 -31.37
CA HIS A 329 -15.91 -23.24 -30.00
C HIS A 329 -16.93 -22.12 -29.86
#